data_AF-A0A7S1PQM0-F1
#
_entry.id   AF-A0A7S1PQM0-F1
#
_cell.length_a   1.000
_cell.length_b   1.000
_cell.length_c   1.000
_cell.angle_alpha   90.00
_cell.angle_beta   90.00
_cell.angle_gamma   90.00
#
_symmetry.space_group_name_H-M   'P 1'
#
loop_
_entity.id
_entity.type
_entity.pdbx_description
1 polymer ?
#
loop_
_entity_poly.entity_id
_entity_poly.type
_entity_poly.pdbx_seq_one_letter_code
_entity_poly.pdbx_strand_id
1 'polypeptide(L)'
;LCVYDAYWGGAASGAPVFFYVGNESPLDEYVNNTGLMWEAAPDFKALLVWAEHRYFGESVPTLEGQENCLAWLSSEEALADYASILETMRADASWRWHAPSSPVVAFGGSYGGMLAAWFRMKYPTHVAGAISASAPIWGFPRSVGELDGSAAQLTNAALPAGGSPANCVPNLKAAWVFIA
;
A
#
# COMPACT_ATOMS: atom_id res chain seq x y z
N LEU A 1 -12.37 -0.52 -7.36
CA LEU A 1 -11.54 0.68 -7.66
C LEU A 1 -12.24 1.92 -7.13
N CYS A 2 -11.51 2.85 -6.53
CA CYS A 2 -11.98 4.21 -6.27
C CYS A 2 -11.10 5.18 -7.08
N VAL A 3 -11.70 6.06 -7.87
CA VAL A 3 -10.95 6.97 -8.76
C VAL A 3 -11.44 8.40 -8.55
N TYR A 4 -10.51 9.34 -8.41
CA TYR A 4 -10.78 10.76 -8.29
C TYR A 4 -10.03 11.53 -9.38
N ASP A 5 -10.78 12.14 -10.30
CA ASP A 5 -10.29 12.76 -11.53
C ASP A 5 -10.40 14.29 -11.55
N ALA A 6 -10.90 14.93 -10.49
CA ALA A 6 -11.12 16.39 -10.49
C ALA A 6 -9.82 17.22 -10.57
N TYR A 7 -8.67 16.65 -10.17
CA TYR A 7 -7.36 17.29 -10.31
C TYR A 7 -6.65 16.93 -11.61
N TRP A 8 -7.16 15.93 -12.34
CA TRP A 8 -6.42 15.29 -13.42
C TRP A 8 -6.31 16.19 -14.65
N GLY A 9 -5.07 16.46 -15.09
CA GLY A 9 -4.78 17.24 -16.29
C GLY A 9 -5.06 16.51 -17.60
N GLY A 10 -5.38 15.20 -17.54
CA GLY A 10 -5.63 14.34 -18.69
C GLY A 10 -4.35 13.70 -19.24
N ALA A 11 -4.50 12.56 -19.92
CA ALA A 11 -3.37 11.79 -20.44
C ALA A 11 -2.50 12.55 -21.45
N ALA A 12 -3.12 13.41 -22.27
CA ALA A 12 -2.45 14.18 -23.31
C ALA A 12 -1.47 15.22 -22.75
N SER A 13 -1.65 15.68 -21.52
CA SER A 13 -0.72 16.61 -20.85
C SER A 13 0.44 15.89 -20.17
N GLY A 14 0.51 14.55 -20.26
CA GLY A 14 1.48 13.74 -19.50
C GLY A 14 1.21 13.71 -18.00
N ALA A 15 0.00 14.08 -17.55
CA ALA A 15 -0.37 14.07 -16.14
C ALA A 15 -0.19 12.66 -15.54
N PRO A 16 0.46 12.53 -14.36
CA PRO A 16 0.73 11.22 -13.76
C PRO A 16 -0.53 10.58 -13.19
N VAL A 17 -0.47 9.27 -13.01
CA VAL A 17 -1.41 8.53 -12.18
C VAL A 17 -0.73 8.26 -10.84
N PHE A 18 -1.33 8.72 -9.75
CA PHE A 18 -0.97 8.28 -8.40
C PHE A 18 -1.84 7.07 -8.07
N PHE A 19 -1.18 5.92 -7.99
CA PHE A 19 -1.84 4.62 -7.88
C PHE A 19 -1.58 4.03 -6.49
N TYR A 20 -2.57 4.06 -5.61
CA TYR A 20 -2.47 3.38 -4.33
C TYR A 20 -2.66 1.88 -4.52
N VAL A 21 -1.66 1.09 -4.13
CA VAL A 21 -1.76 -0.36 -4.08
C VAL A 21 -2.37 -0.75 -2.74
N GLY A 22 -3.67 -1.08 -2.77
CA GLY A 22 -4.41 -1.51 -1.60
C GLY A 22 -3.72 -2.64 -0.84
N ASN A 23 -3.99 -2.71 0.44
CA ASN A 23 -3.34 -3.65 1.34
C ASN A 23 -4.40 -4.38 2.19
N GLU A 24 -4.11 -4.70 3.44
CA GLU A 24 -4.83 -5.66 4.27
C GLU A 24 -6.14 -5.14 4.92
N SER A 25 -6.91 -4.29 4.22
CA SER A 25 -8.14 -3.66 4.73
C SER A 25 -9.01 -3.14 3.58
N PRO A 26 -10.31 -2.82 3.82
CA PRO A 26 -11.14 -2.13 2.83
C PRO A 26 -10.54 -0.80 2.37
N LEU A 27 -10.83 -0.42 1.13
CA LEU A 27 -10.15 0.69 0.46
C LEU A 27 -10.42 2.07 1.10
N ASP A 28 -11.59 2.27 1.69
CA ASP A 28 -12.01 3.53 2.31
C ASP A 28 -11.10 3.98 3.46
N GLU A 29 -10.53 3.03 4.19
CA GLU A 29 -9.52 3.30 5.22
C GLU A 29 -8.30 4.03 4.61
N TYR A 30 -7.80 3.56 3.47
CA TYR A 30 -6.62 4.14 2.84
C TYR A 30 -6.91 5.46 2.14
N VAL A 31 -8.06 5.55 1.49
CA VAL A 31 -8.57 6.79 0.87
C VAL A 31 -8.62 7.91 1.90
N ASN A 32 -9.10 7.63 3.12
CA ASN A 32 -9.26 8.64 4.16
C ASN A 32 -7.98 9.00 4.92
N ASN A 33 -6.96 8.13 4.91
CA ASN A 33 -5.76 8.29 5.75
C ASN A 33 -4.45 8.53 4.99
N THR A 34 -4.47 8.50 3.65
CA THR A 34 -3.27 8.74 2.83
C THR A 34 -3.25 10.17 2.29
N GLY A 35 -3.09 11.13 3.20
CA GLY A 35 -3.14 12.58 2.90
C GLY A 35 -2.16 13.03 1.81
N LEU A 36 -0.96 12.43 1.75
CA LEU A 36 0.07 12.78 0.78
C LEU A 36 -0.42 12.73 -0.68
N MET A 37 -1.23 11.74 -1.05
CA MET A 37 -1.78 11.65 -2.41
C MET A 37 -2.74 12.80 -2.70
N TRP A 38 -3.61 13.13 -1.75
CA TRP A 38 -4.57 14.24 -1.87
C TRP A 38 -3.89 15.60 -1.94
N GLU A 39 -2.86 15.82 -1.12
CA GLU A 39 -2.13 17.07 -1.04
C GLU A 39 -1.25 17.31 -2.28
N ALA A 40 -0.63 16.25 -2.81
CA ALA A 40 0.26 16.38 -3.97
C ALA A 40 -0.50 16.41 -5.31
N ALA A 41 -1.64 15.72 -5.44
CA ALA A 41 -2.32 15.58 -6.73
C ALA A 41 -2.68 16.91 -7.44
N PRO A 42 -3.14 17.98 -6.75
CA PRO A 42 -3.41 19.26 -7.38
C PRO A 42 -2.20 19.90 -8.07
N ASP A 43 -0.99 19.74 -7.52
CA ASP A 43 0.24 20.31 -8.05
C ASP A 43 0.74 19.53 -9.27
N PHE A 44 0.64 18.21 -9.20
CA PHE A 44 1.03 17.31 -10.30
C PHE A 44 -0.06 17.15 -11.37
N LYS A 45 -1.26 17.70 -11.14
CA LYS A 45 -2.46 17.45 -11.94
C LYS A 45 -2.74 15.94 -12.08
N ALA A 46 -2.51 15.19 -11.00
CA ALA A 46 -2.53 13.74 -11.02
C ALA A 46 -3.94 13.15 -11.03
N LEU A 47 -4.11 12.01 -11.69
CA LEU A 47 -5.26 11.13 -11.47
C LEU A 47 -5.01 10.32 -10.20
N LEU A 48 -5.96 10.30 -9.26
CA LEU A 48 -5.88 9.43 -8.09
C LEU A 48 -6.63 8.13 -8.36
N VAL A 49 -5.92 7.01 -8.30
CA VAL A 49 -6.50 5.67 -8.43
C VAL A 49 -6.17 4.89 -7.18
N TRP A 50 -7.20 4.35 -6.54
CA TRP A 50 -7.09 3.46 -5.39
C TRP A 50 -7.57 2.08 -5.84
N ALA A 51 -6.65 1.12 -5.84
CA ALA A 51 -6.97 -0.27 -6.17
C ALA A 51 -7.08 -1.06 -4.88
N GLU A 52 -8.26 -1.64 -4.61
CA GLU A 52 -8.47 -2.51 -3.46
C GLU A 52 -7.76 -3.85 -3.67
N HIS A 53 -7.17 -4.38 -2.60
CA HIS A 53 -6.49 -5.66 -2.65
C HIS A 53 -7.51 -6.79 -2.75
N ARG A 54 -7.23 -7.80 -3.58
CA ARG A 54 -8.05 -9.02 -3.61
C ARG A 54 -8.22 -9.62 -2.21
N TYR A 55 -9.41 -10.15 -1.90
CA TYR A 55 -9.84 -10.68 -0.60
C TYR A 55 -10.06 -9.65 0.52
N PHE A 56 -9.89 -8.36 0.27
CA PHE A 56 -10.20 -7.32 1.24
C PHE A 56 -11.35 -6.44 0.75
N GLY A 57 -12.13 -5.90 1.69
CA GLY A 57 -13.31 -5.09 1.39
C GLY A 57 -14.31 -5.82 0.50
N GLU A 58 -14.63 -5.20 -0.64
CA GLU A 58 -15.59 -5.74 -1.60
C GLU A 58 -14.93 -6.59 -2.70
N SER A 59 -13.59 -6.57 -2.77
CA SER A 59 -12.81 -7.22 -3.82
C SER A 59 -12.54 -8.70 -3.55
N VAL A 60 -13.61 -9.48 -3.34
CA VAL A 60 -13.51 -10.93 -3.11
C VAL A 60 -13.69 -11.69 -4.44
N PRO A 61 -12.72 -12.51 -4.88
CA PRO A 61 -12.85 -13.27 -6.12
C PRO A 61 -13.96 -14.33 -6.02
N THR A 62 -14.58 -14.68 -7.15
CA THR A 62 -15.52 -15.80 -7.21
C THR A 62 -14.79 -17.11 -6.92
N LEU A 63 -15.26 -17.85 -5.92
CA LEU A 63 -14.65 -19.09 -5.44
C LEU A 63 -15.37 -20.35 -5.92
N GLU A 64 -16.19 -20.26 -6.97
CA GLU A 64 -16.94 -21.39 -7.50
C GLU A 64 -15.99 -22.54 -7.89
N GLY A 65 -16.22 -23.72 -7.33
CA GLY A 65 -15.39 -24.91 -7.57
C GLY A 65 -14.02 -24.91 -6.87
N GLN A 66 -13.71 -23.92 -6.02
CA GLN A 66 -12.48 -23.89 -5.23
C GLN A 66 -12.68 -24.56 -3.86
N GLU A 67 -11.88 -25.58 -3.55
CA GLU A 67 -11.87 -26.20 -2.21
C GLU A 67 -11.15 -25.32 -1.19
N ASN A 68 -10.12 -24.59 -1.63
CA ASN A 68 -9.38 -23.65 -0.80
C ASN A 68 -9.85 -22.22 -1.10
N CYS A 69 -10.61 -21.63 -0.18
CA CYS A 69 -11.11 -20.27 -0.32
C CYS A 69 -9.99 -19.23 -0.46
N LEU A 70 -8.76 -19.51 -0.01
CA LEU A 70 -7.61 -18.59 -0.08
C LEU A 70 -6.62 -18.96 -1.18
N ALA A 71 -6.98 -19.82 -2.13
CA ALA A 71 -6.09 -20.30 -3.19
C ALA A 71 -5.40 -19.17 -3.98
N TRP A 72 -6.07 -18.02 -4.10
CA TRP A 72 -5.60 -16.88 -4.89
C TRP A 72 -5.11 -15.71 -4.04
N LEU A 73 -5.00 -15.87 -2.72
CA LEU A 73 -4.54 -14.83 -1.80
C LEU A 73 -3.01 -14.88 -1.69
N SER A 74 -2.33 -14.22 -2.62
CA SER A 74 -0.89 -13.98 -2.55
C SER A 74 -0.52 -12.58 -3.02
N SER A 75 0.68 -12.13 -2.65
CA SER A 75 1.21 -10.84 -3.09
C SER A 75 1.43 -10.80 -4.61
N GLU A 76 1.88 -11.91 -5.20
CA GLU A 76 2.15 -12.04 -6.64
C GLU A 76 0.88 -11.83 -7.45
N GLU A 77 -0.19 -12.46 -6.99
CA GLU A 77 -1.53 -12.35 -7.52
C GLU A 77 -2.10 -10.92 -7.38
N ALA A 78 -1.95 -10.28 -6.23
CA ALA A 78 -2.36 -8.88 -6.04
C ALA A 78 -1.58 -7.91 -6.96
N LEU A 79 -0.27 -8.13 -7.12
CA LEU A 79 0.53 -7.33 -8.05
C LEU A 79 0.10 -7.53 -9.52
N ALA A 80 -0.32 -8.74 -9.89
CA ALA A 80 -0.86 -9.03 -11.21
C ALA A 80 -2.21 -8.31 -11.44
N ASP A 81 -3.09 -8.22 -10.44
CA ASP A 81 -4.32 -7.42 -10.54
C ASP A 81 -4.02 -5.96 -10.82
N TYR A 82 -3.08 -5.37 -10.06
CA TYR A 82 -2.68 -3.98 -10.25
C TYR A 82 -2.08 -3.75 -11.64
N ALA A 83 -1.26 -4.68 -12.13
CA ALA A 83 -0.73 -4.62 -13.50
C ALA A 83 -1.85 -4.65 -14.54
N SER A 84 -2.82 -5.56 -14.40
CA SER A 84 -3.97 -5.72 -15.29
C SER A 84 -4.86 -4.47 -15.34
N ILE A 85 -5.09 -3.83 -14.19
CA ILE A 85 -5.80 -2.54 -14.10
C ILE A 85 -5.05 -1.48 -14.92
N LEU A 86 -3.72 -1.35 -14.75
CA LEU A 86 -2.93 -0.37 -15.48
C LEU A 86 -2.85 -0.67 -16.99
N GLU A 87 -2.83 -1.94 -17.37
CA GLU A 87 -2.89 -2.35 -18.79
C GLU A 87 -4.22 -1.96 -19.42
N THR A 88 -5.34 -2.17 -18.71
CA THR A 88 -6.67 -1.76 -19.17
C THR A 88 -6.74 -0.23 -19.30
N MET A 89 -6.24 0.52 -18.31
CA MET A 89 -6.16 1.99 -18.38
C MET A 89 -5.37 2.47 -19.61
N ARG A 90 -4.32 1.75 -20.00
CA ARG A 90 -3.47 2.13 -21.14
C ARG A 90 -4.05 1.73 -22.49
N ALA A 91 -4.73 0.59 -22.57
CA ALA A 91 -5.13 -0.02 -23.83
C ALA A 91 -6.58 0.29 -24.23
N ASP A 92 -7.50 0.35 -23.27
CA ASP A 92 -8.92 0.50 -23.56
C ASP A 92 -9.28 1.98 -23.72
N ALA A 93 -9.45 2.43 -24.96
CA ALA A 93 -9.86 3.81 -25.27
C ALA A 93 -11.31 4.12 -24.87
N SER A 94 -12.12 3.12 -24.54
CA SER A 94 -13.48 3.31 -24.04
C SER A 94 -13.52 3.61 -22.54
N TRP A 95 -12.42 3.32 -21.82
CA TRP A 95 -12.32 3.66 -20.41
C TRP A 95 -12.31 5.16 -20.19
N ARG A 96 -13.14 5.64 -19.27
CA ARG A 96 -13.20 7.05 -18.87
C ARG A 96 -11.82 7.60 -18.47
N TRP A 97 -10.98 6.76 -17.88
CA TRP A 97 -9.64 7.10 -17.41
C TRP A 97 -8.55 6.54 -18.31
N HIS A 98 -8.81 6.47 -19.62
CA HIS A 98 -7.81 6.05 -20.61
C HIS A 98 -6.55 6.93 -20.53
N ALA A 99 -5.43 6.32 -20.16
CA ALA A 99 -4.19 7.00 -19.81
C ALA A 99 -2.96 6.31 -20.45
N PRO A 100 -2.87 6.28 -21.80
CA PRO A 100 -1.87 5.48 -22.52
C PRO A 100 -0.42 5.96 -22.32
N SER A 101 -0.24 7.26 -22.06
CA SER A 101 1.08 7.90 -21.93
C SER A 101 1.38 8.42 -20.52
N SER A 102 0.48 8.23 -19.56
CA SER A 102 0.66 8.77 -18.21
C SER A 102 1.70 7.95 -17.42
N PRO A 103 2.71 8.59 -16.82
CA PRO A 103 3.59 7.90 -15.88
C PRO A 103 2.80 7.52 -14.62
N VAL A 104 3.01 6.32 -14.11
CA VAL A 104 2.35 5.82 -12.90
C VAL A 104 3.33 5.83 -11.75
N VAL A 105 2.93 6.38 -10.60
CA VAL A 105 3.66 6.28 -9.34
C VAL A 105 2.84 5.44 -8.38
N ALA A 106 3.41 4.33 -7.90
CA ALA A 106 2.75 3.47 -6.92
C ALA A 106 2.91 4.04 -5.50
N PHE A 107 1.85 4.04 -4.71
CA PHE A 107 1.84 4.46 -3.32
C PHE A 107 1.36 3.31 -2.44
N GLY A 108 1.96 3.17 -1.26
CA GLY A 108 1.44 2.29 -0.23
C GLY A 108 2.16 2.47 1.11
N GLY A 109 1.45 2.17 2.20
CA GLY A 109 1.98 2.14 3.55
C GLY A 109 1.99 0.72 4.14
N SER A 110 2.87 0.41 5.10
CA SER A 110 2.93 -0.91 5.73
C SER A 110 3.13 -2.04 4.69
N TYR A 111 2.28 -3.08 4.68
CA TYR A 111 2.25 -4.10 3.63
C TYR A 111 1.97 -3.50 2.25
N GLY A 112 1.11 -2.49 2.14
CA GLY A 112 0.93 -1.72 0.90
C GLY A 112 2.24 -1.06 0.43
N GLY A 113 3.08 -0.63 1.36
CA GLY A 113 4.41 -0.13 1.05
C GLY A 113 5.33 -1.22 0.49
N MET A 114 5.26 -2.43 1.04
CA MET A 114 5.97 -3.59 0.50
C MET A 114 5.49 -3.91 -0.92
N LEU A 115 4.17 -3.93 -1.13
CA LEU A 115 3.57 -4.07 -2.45
C LEU A 115 4.02 -2.97 -3.41
N ALA A 116 4.06 -1.70 -3.00
CA ALA A 116 4.49 -0.61 -3.87
C ALA A 116 5.95 -0.80 -4.34
N ALA A 117 6.84 -1.17 -3.42
CA ALA A 117 8.23 -1.48 -3.74
C ALA A 117 8.33 -2.68 -4.70
N TRP A 118 7.66 -3.79 -4.38
CA TRP A 118 7.67 -4.99 -5.20
C TRP A 118 7.02 -4.78 -6.56
N PHE A 119 5.98 -3.94 -6.64
CA PHE A 119 5.31 -3.62 -7.88
C PHE A 119 6.27 -2.90 -8.83
N ARG A 120 7.02 -1.91 -8.33
CA ARG A 120 8.09 -1.27 -9.11
C ARG A 120 9.20 -2.25 -9.52
N MET A 121 9.59 -3.17 -8.63
CA MET A 121 10.64 -4.15 -8.92
C MET A 121 10.22 -5.19 -9.98
N LYS A 122 8.97 -5.66 -9.94
CA LYS A 122 8.47 -6.75 -10.78
C LYS A 122 7.80 -6.26 -12.06
N TYR A 123 7.19 -5.08 -12.04
CA TYR A 123 6.49 -4.46 -13.17
C TYR A 123 7.08 -3.07 -13.50
N PRO A 124 8.38 -2.97 -13.80
CA PRO A 124 9.05 -1.67 -14.02
C PRO A 124 8.57 -0.94 -15.29
N THR A 125 7.87 -1.63 -16.19
CA THR A 125 7.21 -1.04 -17.38
C THR A 125 5.83 -0.47 -17.06
N HIS A 126 5.22 -0.88 -15.95
CA HIS A 126 3.88 -0.44 -15.52
C HIS A 126 3.98 0.75 -14.57
N VAL A 127 5.01 0.78 -13.72
CA VAL A 127 5.16 1.82 -12.70
C VAL A 127 6.51 2.51 -12.86
N ALA A 128 6.51 3.84 -13.00
CA ALA A 128 7.70 4.66 -13.15
C ALA A 128 8.51 4.81 -11.84
N GLY A 129 7.82 4.84 -10.69
CA GLY A 129 8.42 4.95 -9.36
C GLY A 129 7.46 4.53 -8.26
N ALA A 130 7.96 4.34 -7.04
CA ALA A 130 7.14 3.94 -5.90
C ALA A 130 7.48 4.75 -4.64
N ILE A 131 6.44 5.13 -3.91
CA ILE A 131 6.51 5.65 -2.55
C ILE A 131 6.11 4.51 -1.62
N SER A 132 7.13 3.89 -1.02
CA SER A 132 7.04 2.72 -0.14
C SER A 132 7.16 3.18 1.31
N ALA A 133 6.04 3.64 1.90
CA ALA A 133 6.04 4.29 3.20
C ALA A 133 6.04 3.24 4.33
N SER A 134 7.04 3.32 5.22
CA SER A 134 7.19 2.43 6.39
C SER A 134 7.08 0.93 6.05
N ALA A 135 7.62 0.53 4.90
CA ALA A 135 7.50 -0.84 4.39
C ALA A 135 8.57 -1.76 5.00
N PRO A 136 8.20 -2.80 5.77
CA PRO A 136 9.17 -3.71 6.39
C PRO A 136 9.65 -4.79 5.39
N ILE A 137 10.19 -4.39 4.23
CA ILE A 137 10.64 -5.33 3.17
C ILE A 137 11.79 -6.27 3.60
N TRP A 138 12.45 -5.95 4.71
CA TRP A 138 13.50 -6.78 5.33
C TRP A 138 13.08 -7.38 6.68
N GLY A 139 11.80 -7.32 7.04
CA GLY A 139 11.26 -7.86 8.29
C GLY A 139 11.10 -9.39 8.34
N PHE A 140 11.74 -10.14 7.44
CA PHE A 140 11.58 -11.59 7.35
C PHE A 140 12.64 -12.34 8.18
N PRO A 141 12.34 -13.56 8.68
CA PRO A 141 13.27 -14.33 9.54
C PRO A 141 14.63 -14.65 8.91
N ARG A 142 14.76 -14.55 7.58
CA ARG A 142 16.03 -14.78 6.86
C ARG A 142 16.81 -13.50 6.56
N SER A 143 16.24 -12.32 6.81
CA SER A 143 16.85 -11.03 6.52
C SER A 143 17.37 -10.29 7.75
N VAL A 144 16.95 -10.69 8.96
CA VAL A 144 17.46 -10.16 10.24
C VAL A 144 17.90 -11.29 11.15
N GLY A 145 19.06 -11.12 11.82
CA GLY A 145 19.64 -12.14 12.71
C GLY A 145 18.94 -12.26 14.07
N GLU A 146 18.33 -11.18 14.56
CA GLU A 146 17.53 -11.16 15.78
C GLU A 146 16.07 -10.78 15.45
N LEU A 147 15.12 -11.60 15.94
CA LEU A 147 13.68 -11.42 15.72
C LEU A 147 13.05 -10.39 16.67
N ASP A 148 13.84 -9.75 17.53
CA ASP A 148 13.36 -8.82 18.56
C ASP A 148 13.42 -7.35 18.13
N GLY A 149 13.92 -7.04 16.93
CA GLY A 149 14.11 -5.67 16.46
C GLY A 149 12.87 -4.79 16.60
N SER A 150 11.68 -5.29 16.24
CA SER A 150 10.42 -4.57 16.45
C SER A 150 10.12 -4.32 17.92
N ALA A 151 10.34 -5.32 18.79
CA ALA A 151 10.12 -5.19 20.23
C ALA A 151 11.11 -4.22 20.89
N ALA A 152 12.36 -4.21 20.43
CA ALA A 152 13.38 -3.25 20.86
C ALA A 152 12.97 -1.82 20.49
N GLN A 153 12.51 -1.60 19.25
CA GLN A 153 12.06 -0.27 18.83
C GLN A 153 10.80 0.21 19.56
N LEU A 154 9.84 -0.69 19.83
CA LEU A 154 8.68 -0.39 20.67
C LEU A 154 9.11 0.00 22.09
N THR A 155 10.08 -0.70 22.66
CA THR A 155 10.65 -0.35 23.97
C THR A 155 11.32 1.02 23.94
N ASN A 156 12.09 1.32 22.89
CA ASN A 156 12.73 2.63 22.73
C ASN A 156 11.71 3.77 22.64
N ALA A 157 10.60 3.57 21.92
CA ALA A 157 9.50 4.54 21.87
C ALA A 157 8.86 4.79 23.24
N ALA A 158 8.82 3.76 24.10
CA ALA A 158 8.31 3.86 25.47
C ALA A 158 9.30 4.49 26.48
N LEU A 159 10.54 4.76 26.08
CA LEU A 159 11.52 5.49 26.90
C LEU A 159 11.33 7.02 26.78
N PRO A 160 11.89 7.81 27.72
CA PRO A 160 11.96 9.27 27.57
C PRO A 160 12.58 9.76 26.28
N ALA A 161 13.57 9.03 25.74
CA ALA A 161 14.16 9.34 24.44
C ALA A 161 13.15 9.23 23.28
N GLY A 162 12.12 8.39 23.42
CA GLY A 162 10.99 8.27 22.50
C GLY A 162 9.83 9.22 22.81
N GLY A 163 9.97 10.12 23.79
CA GLY A 163 8.95 11.09 24.20
C GLY A 163 7.98 10.60 25.28
N SER A 164 8.20 9.42 25.84
CA SER A 164 7.33 8.85 26.89
C SER A 164 7.75 9.28 28.31
N PRO A 165 6.83 9.25 29.30
CA PRO A 165 7.19 9.47 30.71
C PRO A 165 8.24 8.46 31.22
N ALA A 166 9.12 8.89 32.11
CA ALA A 166 10.22 8.06 32.65
C ALA A 166 9.75 6.78 33.36
N ASN A 167 8.52 6.77 33.88
CA ASN A 167 7.91 5.63 34.53
C ASN A 167 7.13 4.70 33.57
N CYS A 168 7.05 5.00 32.26
CA CYS A 168 6.31 4.18 31.30
C CYS A 168 6.82 2.72 31.26
N VAL A 169 8.11 2.53 30.96
CA VAL A 169 8.73 1.18 30.91
C VAL A 169 8.71 0.47 32.28
N PRO A 170 9.11 1.11 33.41
CA PRO A 170 8.98 0.50 34.72
C PRO A 170 7.56 0.03 35.07
N ASN A 171 6.54 0.84 34.77
CA ASN A 171 5.15 0.49 35.02
C ASN A 171 4.69 -0.68 34.16
N LEU A 172 5.04 -0.70 32.86
CA LEU A 172 4.73 -1.82 31.98
C LEU A 172 5.36 -3.13 32.48
N LYS A 173 6.63 -3.08 32.90
CA LYS A 173 7.30 -4.26 33.49
C LYS A 173 6.65 -4.72 34.79
N ALA A 174 6.27 -3.78 35.66
CA ALA A 174 5.58 -4.10 36.90
C ALA A 174 4.18 -4.71 36.65
N ALA A 175 3.47 -4.22 35.64
CA ALA A 175 2.16 -4.75 35.25
C ALA A 175 2.25 -6.20 34.75
N TRP A 176 3.28 -6.55 33.98
CA TRP A 176 3.46 -7.90 33.43
C TRP A 176 3.48 -9.00 34.49
N VAL A 177 4.02 -8.73 35.67
CA VAL A 177 4.08 -9.69 36.79
C VAL A 177 2.69 -10.08 37.32
N PHE A 178 1.67 -9.26 37.08
CA PHE A 178 0.30 -9.52 37.53
C PHE A 178 -0.56 -10.23 36.48
N ILE A 179 -0.08 -10.38 35.24
CA ILE A 179 -0.86 -10.93 34.11
C ILE A 179 -0.18 -12.08 33.36
N ALA A 180 1.08 -12.39 33.70
CA ALA A 180 1.80 -13.59 33.24
C ALA A 180 1.69 -14.71 34.29
#